data_AF-A0A7J3BQK4-F1
#
_entry.id   AF-A0A7J3BQK4-F1
#
_cell.length_a   1.000
_cell.length_b   1.000
_cell.length_c   1.000
_cell.angle_alpha   90.00
_cell.angle_beta   90.00
_cell.angle_gamma   90.00
#
_symmetry.space_group_name_H-M   'P 1'
#
loop_
_entity.id
_entity.type
_entity.pdbx_description
1 polymer ?
#
loop_
_entity_poly.entity_id
_entity_poly.type
_entity_poly.pdbx_seq_one_letter_code
_entity_poly.pdbx_strand_id
1 'polypeptide(L)'
;MELTERGLSFFSLFESITGVMPKDFSELDEMIVFIIDPDKMGKAIGKKGANIAKLKAKFKKKVFVVSDADTPENFIRNFFNNINVLNIEERTVMNEKSFLIYVEEQARGLAVGHNGERIKILKDFLKKKFNATAHIRTKRILTVGKSEEDKNTEDENKNNEDQDNAEVAESG
;
A
#
# COMPACT_ATOMS: atom_id res chain seq x y z
N MET A 1 7.96 14.44 -18.13
CA MET A 1 9.38 14.02 -18.11
C MET A 1 10.23 15.27 -18.09
N GLU A 2 11.01 15.47 -17.03
CA GLU A 2 11.94 16.59 -16.92
C GLU A 2 13.32 16.13 -17.44
N LEU A 3 13.72 16.63 -18.60
CA LEU A 3 14.96 16.23 -19.30
C LEU A 3 16.19 16.97 -18.76
N THR A 4 16.31 17.11 -17.44
CA THR A 4 17.49 17.70 -16.81
C THR A 4 18.66 16.72 -16.82
N GLU A 5 19.90 17.23 -16.80
CA GLU A 5 21.10 16.38 -16.69
C GLU A 5 21.03 15.42 -15.49
N ARG A 6 20.45 15.88 -14.38
CA ARG A 6 20.21 15.07 -13.19
C ARG A 6 19.24 13.92 -13.46
N GLY A 7 18.11 14.20 -14.12
CA GLY A 7 17.13 13.17 -14.47
C GLY A 7 17.71 12.10 -15.40
N LEU A 8 18.47 12.51 -16.42
CA LEU A 8 19.18 11.59 -17.32
C LEU A 8 20.21 10.72 -16.57
N SER A 9 20.95 11.31 -15.63
CA SER A 9 21.88 10.57 -14.78
C SER A 9 21.18 9.51 -13.93
N PHE A 10 20.02 9.84 -13.35
CA PHE A 10 19.27 8.90 -12.52
C PHE A 10 18.70 7.74 -13.32
N PHE A 11 18.18 8.03 -14.52
CA PHE A 11 17.68 7.00 -15.43
C PHE A 11 18.80 6.05 -15.84
N SER A 12 19.94 6.61 -16.27
CA SER A 12 21.10 5.82 -16.68
C SER A 12 21.62 4.93 -15.55
N LEU A 13 21.71 5.46 -14.32
CA LEU A 13 22.15 4.69 -13.16
C LEU A 13 21.14 3.59 -12.81
N PHE A 14 19.84 3.90 -12.82
CA PHE A 14 18.80 2.91 -12.57
C PHE A 14 18.84 1.78 -13.59
N GLU A 15 18.88 2.12 -14.88
CA GLU A 15 18.95 1.16 -15.98
C GLU A 15 20.24 0.33 -15.92
N SER A 16 21.40 0.93 -15.66
CA SER A 16 22.66 0.17 -15.56
C SER A 16 22.66 -0.89 -14.47
N ILE A 17 21.93 -0.67 -13.36
CA ILE A 17 21.85 -1.60 -12.23
C ILE A 17 20.76 -2.63 -12.44
N THR A 18 19.62 -2.22 -13.01
CA THR A 18 18.40 -3.05 -13.06
C THR A 18 18.16 -3.69 -14.43
N GLY A 19 18.73 -3.13 -15.49
CA GLY A 19 18.39 -3.42 -16.88
C GLY A 19 16.95 -3.02 -17.25
N VAL A 20 16.35 -2.09 -16.52
CA VAL A 20 14.98 -1.59 -16.76
C VAL A 20 15.06 -0.08 -16.94
N MET A 21 14.47 0.42 -18.03
CA MET A 21 14.35 1.85 -18.28
C MET A 21 13.16 2.42 -17.47
N PRO A 22 13.37 3.41 -16.59
CA PRO A 22 12.26 4.07 -15.90
C PRO A 22 11.37 4.88 -16.85
N LYS A 23 10.08 4.97 -16.53
CA LYS A 23 9.12 5.84 -17.20
C LYS A 23 9.17 7.26 -16.65
N ASP A 24 9.26 7.38 -15.34
CA ASP A 24 9.30 8.66 -14.63
C ASP A 24 10.03 8.51 -13.30
N PHE A 25 10.37 9.63 -12.69
CA PHE A 25 10.89 9.68 -11.33
C PHE A 25 10.47 10.96 -10.62
N SER A 26 10.54 10.93 -9.30
CA SER A 26 10.43 12.11 -8.46
C SER A 26 11.41 11.97 -7.30
N GLU A 27 12.13 13.05 -7.01
CA GLU A 27 13.18 13.11 -6.01
C GLU A 27 12.89 14.23 -5.01
N LEU A 28 13.07 13.93 -3.73
CA LEU A 28 13.20 14.89 -2.63
C LEU A 28 14.50 14.60 -1.86
N ASP A 29 14.75 15.33 -0.78
CA ASP A 29 16.04 15.34 -0.10
C ASP A 29 16.48 13.94 0.37
N GLU A 30 15.59 13.14 0.96
CA GLU A 30 15.94 11.80 1.44
C GLU A 30 15.45 10.64 0.57
N MET A 31 14.62 10.92 -0.44
CA MET A 31 13.87 9.90 -1.15
C MET A 31 13.86 10.11 -2.66
N ILE A 32 13.98 9.00 -3.39
CA ILE A 32 13.71 8.93 -4.82
C ILE A 32 12.72 7.81 -5.09
N VAL A 33 11.71 8.10 -5.91
CA VAL A 33 10.72 7.12 -6.37
C VAL A 33 10.82 7.02 -7.88
N PHE A 34 10.95 5.80 -8.39
CA PHE A 34 10.92 5.50 -9.82
C PHE A 34 9.61 4.84 -10.21
N ILE A 35 9.07 5.24 -11.36
CA ILE A 35 7.91 4.61 -12.00
C ILE A 35 8.41 3.73 -13.14
N ILE A 36 7.95 2.48 -13.15
CA ILE A 36 8.31 1.50 -14.20
C ILE A 36 7.09 0.72 -14.65
N ASP A 37 7.19 0.01 -15.77
CA ASP A 37 6.14 -0.91 -16.19
C ASP A 37 5.92 -2.05 -15.18
N PRO A 38 4.66 -2.46 -14.92
CA PRO A 38 4.34 -3.53 -13.98
C PRO A 38 5.07 -4.84 -14.26
N ASP A 39 5.24 -5.21 -15.54
CA ASP A 39 5.91 -6.44 -15.96
C ASP A 39 7.43 -6.44 -15.66
N LYS A 40 8.02 -5.27 -15.41
CA LYS A 40 9.45 -5.12 -15.09
C LYS A 40 9.76 -5.09 -13.60
N MET A 41 8.75 -5.09 -12.72
CA MET A 41 8.92 -4.99 -11.26
C MET A 41 9.89 -6.03 -10.70
N GLY A 42 9.74 -7.30 -11.07
CA GLY A 42 10.62 -8.37 -10.59
C GLY A 42 12.09 -8.16 -10.98
N LYS A 43 12.34 -7.73 -12.22
CA LYS A 43 13.69 -7.43 -12.73
C LYS A 43 14.27 -6.21 -12.04
N ALA A 44 13.48 -5.15 -11.86
CA ALA A 44 13.90 -3.92 -11.20
C ALA A 44 14.27 -4.13 -9.72
N ILE A 45 13.47 -4.92 -8.98
CA ILE A 45 13.75 -5.23 -7.58
C ILE A 45 14.96 -6.16 -7.44
N GLY A 46 15.05 -7.17 -8.32
CA GLY A 46 16.09 -8.19 -8.29
C GLY A 46 15.93 -9.19 -7.14
N LYS A 47 16.73 -10.26 -7.17
CA LYS A 47 16.67 -11.33 -6.16
C LYS A 47 16.87 -10.76 -4.75
N LYS A 48 15.90 -10.99 -3.85
CA LYS A 48 15.89 -10.47 -2.48
C LYS A 48 16.10 -8.95 -2.39
N GLY A 49 15.68 -8.18 -3.40
CA GLY A 49 15.83 -6.72 -3.41
C GLY A 49 17.27 -6.22 -3.64
N ALA A 50 18.16 -7.07 -4.16
CA ALA A 50 19.58 -6.74 -4.35
C ALA A 50 19.80 -5.47 -5.19
N ASN A 51 18.96 -5.21 -6.20
CA ASN A 51 19.08 -4.01 -7.03
C ASN A 51 18.66 -2.76 -6.25
N ILE A 52 17.58 -2.84 -5.47
CA ILE A 52 17.15 -1.74 -4.59
C ILE A 52 18.24 -1.39 -3.57
N ALA A 53 18.91 -2.40 -3.00
CA ALA A 53 20.02 -2.18 -2.08
C ALA A 53 21.20 -1.44 -2.76
N LYS A 54 21.57 -1.85 -3.98
CA LYS A 54 22.61 -1.16 -4.77
C LYS A 54 22.23 0.28 -5.10
N LEU A 55 20.99 0.51 -5.54
CA LEU A 55 20.49 1.85 -5.85
C LEU A 55 20.53 2.76 -4.62
N LYS A 56 20.07 2.27 -3.46
CA LYS A 56 20.14 3.02 -2.19
C LYS A 56 21.58 3.43 -1.85
N ALA A 57 22.54 2.52 -2.01
CA ALA A 57 23.94 2.82 -1.76
C ALA A 57 24.52 3.86 -2.73
N LYS A 58 24.11 3.83 -4.01
CA LYS A 58 24.59 4.77 -5.02
C LYS A 58 23.96 6.16 -4.91
N PHE A 59 22.64 6.23 -4.72
CA PHE A 59 21.92 7.49 -4.56
C PHE A 59 22.10 8.12 -3.17
N LYS A 60 22.50 7.33 -2.16
CA LYS A 60 22.53 7.74 -0.75
C LYS A 60 21.18 8.25 -0.24
N LYS A 61 20.10 7.70 -0.80
CA LYS A 61 18.69 8.04 -0.52
C LYS A 61 17.86 6.78 -0.39
N LYS A 62 16.68 6.88 0.22
CA LYS A 62 15.65 5.85 0.18
C LYS A 62 15.17 5.72 -1.27
N VAL A 63 15.24 4.53 -1.84
CA VAL A 63 14.76 4.25 -3.20
C VAL A 63 13.49 3.40 -3.12
N PHE A 64 12.43 3.88 -3.77
CA PHE A 64 11.20 3.14 -4.00
C PHE A 64 10.98 2.94 -5.50
N VAL A 65 10.35 1.84 -5.85
CA VAL A 65 9.97 1.51 -7.23
C VAL A 65 8.48 1.20 -7.22
N VAL A 66 7.74 1.88 -8.06
CA VAL A 66 6.28 1.80 -8.15
C VAL A 66 5.91 1.38 -9.56
N SER A 67 5.02 0.40 -9.67
CA SER A 67 4.45 0.00 -10.95
C SER A 67 3.49 1.08 -11.46
N ASP A 68 3.65 1.42 -12.74
CA ASP A 68 2.76 2.35 -13.41
C ASP A 68 1.32 1.82 -13.47
N ALA A 69 0.35 2.71 -13.66
CA ALA A 69 -1.05 2.36 -13.83
C ALA A 69 -1.79 3.38 -14.69
N ASP A 70 -2.87 2.96 -15.34
CA ASP A 70 -3.65 3.81 -16.25
C ASP A 70 -4.71 4.64 -15.53
N THR A 71 -5.11 4.24 -14.33
CA THR A 71 -6.08 4.97 -13.49
C THR A 71 -5.39 5.56 -12.26
N PRO A 72 -5.80 6.75 -11.79
CA PRO A 72 -5.26 7.34 -10.56
C PRO A 72 -5.38 6.42 -9.34
N GLU A 73 -6.52 5.72 -9.19
CA GLU A 73 -6.75 4.84 -8.04
C GLU A 73 -5.76 3.68 -7.99
N ASN A 74 -5.60 2.94 -9.09
CA ASN A 74 -4.60 1.86 -9.17
C ASN A 74 -3.17 2.39 -8.97
N PHE A 75 -2.86 3.58 -9.48
CA PHE A 75 -1.57 4.21 -9.26
C PHE A 75 -1.32 4.49 -7.76
N ILE A 76 -2.32 5.05 -7.07
CA ILE A 76 -2.26 5.30 -5.62
C ILE A 76 -2.07 3.98 -4.84
N ARG A 77 -2.80 2.92 -5.22
CA ARG A 77 -2.67 1.59 -4.59
C ARG A 77 -1.28 1.00 -4.79
N ASN A 78 -0.73 1.10 -6.01
CA ASN A 78 0.64 0.68 -6.29
C ASN A 78 1.66 1.47 -5.47
N PHE A 79 1.47 2.79 -5.36
CA PHE A 79 2.36 3.68 -4.61
C PHE A 79 2.38 3.38 -3.10
N PHE A 80 1.25 2.92 -2.55
CA PHE A 80 1.09 2.54 -1.15
C PHE A 80 1.02 1.02 -0.94
N ASN A 81 1.64 0.22 -1.80
CA ASN A 81 1.59 -1.25 -1.72
C ASN A 81 2.09 -1.85 -0.38
N ASN A 82 2.86 -1.09 0.40
CA ASN A 82 3.37 -1.49 1.71
C ASN A 82 2.52 -0.95 2.88
N ILE A 83 1.37 -0.35 2.60
CA ILE A 83 0.44 0.24 3.58
C ILE A 83 -0.96 -0.29 3.29
N ASN A 84 -1.72 -0.62 4.34
CA ASN A 84 -3.12 -0.96 4.19
C ASN A 84 -3.96 0.30 3.86
N VAL A 85 -4.31 0.47 2.59
CA VAL A 85 -5.23 1.53 2.13
C VAL A 85 -6.67 1.06 2.27
N LEU A 86 -7.37 1.60 3.26
CA LEU A 86 -8.73 1.22 3.62
C LEU A 86 -9.76 1.67 2.60
N ASN A 87 -9.61 2.89 2.08
CA ASN A 87 -10.52 3.45 1.09
C ASN A 87 -9.84 4.57 0.29
N ILE A 88 -10.29 4.79 -0.94
CA ILE A 88 -9.90 5.95 -1.75
C ILE A 88 -11.20 6.59 -2.24
N GLU A 89 -11.45 7.85 -1.87
CA GLU A 89 -12.59 8.61 -2.38
C GLU A 89 -12.12 9.65 -3.40
N GLU A 90 -12.67 9.61 -4.61
CA GLU A 90 -12.50 10.68 -5.59
C GLU A 90 -13.50 11.81 -5.31
N ARG A 91 -13.00 13.04 -5.32
CA ARG A 91 -13.79 14.28 -5.24
C ARG A 91 -13.32 15.21 -6.35
N THR A 92 -14.20 16.10 -6.81
CA THR A 92 -13.82 17.19 -7.70
C THR A 92 -13.91 18.50 -6.92
N VAL A 93 -12.80 19.23 -6.84
CA VAL A 93 -12.72 20.53 -6.17
C VAL A 93 -12.13 21.52 -7.15
N MET A 94 -12.86 22.60 -7.47
CA MET A 94 -12.41 23.64 -8.41
C MET A 94 -11.91 23.06 -9.76
N ASN A 95 -12.64 22.09 -10.32
CA ASN A 95 -12.29 21.34 -11.55
C ASN A 95 -10.98 20.52 -11.50
N GLU A 96 -10.40 20.32 -10.32
CA GLU A 96 -9.28 19.40 -10.11
C GLU A 96 -9.77 18.13 -9.40
N LYS A 97 -9.28 16.97 -9.83
CA LYS A 97 -9.54 15.70 -9.16
C LYS A 97 -8.75 15.63 -7.86
N SER A 98 -9.41 15.32 -6.75
CA SER A 98 -8.82 15.22 -5.42
C SER A 98 -9.16 13.86 -4.81
N PHE A 99 -8.12 13.11 -4.43
CA PHE A 99 -8.26 11.78 -3.84
C PHE A 99 -8.08 11.83 -2.32
N LEU A 100 -9.10 11.44 -1.56
CA LEU A 100 -9.00 11.23 -0.12
C LEU A 100 -8.65 9.77 0.15
N ILE A 101 -7.42 9.56 0.63
CA ILE A 101 -6.84 8.23 0.84
C ILE A 101 -6.94 7.93 2.33
N TYR A 102 -7.79 6.98 2.69
CA TYR A 102 -7.98 6.54 4.06
C TYR A 102 -7.03 5.40 4.37
N VAL A 103 -6.20 5.60 5.40
CA VAL A 103 -5.31 4.57 5.96
C VAL A 103 -5.64 4.37 7.44
N GLU A 104 -5.14 3.29 8.02
CA GLU A 104 -5.19 3.12 9.47
C GLU A 104 -4.38 4.22 10.17
N GLU A 105 -4.82 4.63 11.36
CA GLU A 105 -4.14 5.65 12.17
C GLU A 105 -2.65 5.32 12.38
N GLN A 106 -2.35 4.05 12.68
CA GLN A 106 -0.98 3.54 12.85
C GLN A 106 -0.12 3.62 11.58
N ALA A 107 -0.73 3.59 10.40
CA ALA A 107 -0.03 3.64 9.12
C ALA A 107 0.18 5.08 8.60
N ARG A 108 -0.42 6.09 9.25
CA ARG A 108 -0.33 7.50 8.81
C ARG A 108 1.10 7.98 8.66
N GLY A 109 1.97 7.66 9.62
CA GLY A 109 3.38 8.04 9.58
C GLY A 109 4.11 7.52 8.34
N LEU A 110 3.86 6.25 7.98
CA LEU A 110 4.42 5.62 6.78
C LEU A 110 3.84 6.22 5.49
N ALA A 111 2.55 6.55 5.48
CA ALA A 111 1.87 7.12 4.32
C ALA A 111 2.32 8.56 4.01
N VAL A 112 2.50 9.39 5.06
CA VAL A 112 2.95 10.77 4.92
C VAL A 112 4.46 10.84 4.65
N GLY A 113 5.25 9.98 5.33
CA GLY A 113 6.71 9.99 5.27
C GLY A 113 7.35 11.11 6.09
N HIS A 114 8.66 11.04 6.29
CA HIS A 114 9.43 12.10 6.95
C HIS A 114 9.26 13.42 6.18
N ASN A 115 9.03 14.54 6.87
CA ASN A 115 8.76 15.86 6.28
C ASN A 115 7.65 15.90 5.21
N GLY A 116 6.75 14.91 5.21
CA GLY A 116 5.69 14.78 4.20
C GLY A 116 6.19 14.41 2.81
N GLU A 117 7.43 13.94 2.66
CA GLU A 117 8.03 13.66 1.35
C GLU A 117 7.23 12.66 0.53
N ARG A 118 6.70 11.61 1.18
CA ARG A 118 6.00 10.54 0.47
C ARG A 118 4.69 11.04 -0.15
N ILE A 119 3.91 11.85 0.58
CA ILE A 119 2.69 12.47 0.03
C ILE A 119 3.00 13.57 -0.98
N LYS A 120 4.11 14.31 -0.83
CA LYS A 120 4.56 15.30 -1.82
C LYS A 120 4.90 14.65 -3.15
N ILE A 121 5.68 13.55 -3.14
CA ILE A 121 6.03 12.79 -4.33
C ILE A 121 4.78 12.19 -5.00
N LEU A 122 3.84 11.63 -4.22
CA LEU A 122 2.59 11.15 -4.79
C LEU A 122 1.83 12.26 -5.52
N LYS A 123 1.70 13.43 -4.90
CA LYS A 123 1.03 14.59 -5.52
C LYS A 123 1.72 15.02 -6.80
N ASP A 124 3.06 15.00 -6.84
CA ASP A 124 3.83 15.33 -8.04
C ASP A 124 3.48 14.40 -9.21
N PHE A 125 3.51 13.08 -8.97
CA PHE A 125 3.09 12.12 -10.00
C PHE A 125 1.63 12.27 -10.41
N LEU A 126 0.71 12.42 -9.45
CA LEU A 126 -0.71 12.58 -9.74
C LEU A 126 -1.00 13.85 -10.54
N LYS A 127 -0.29 14.95 -10.23
CA LYS A 127 -0.45 16.21 -10.94
C LYS A 127 0.04 16.08 -12.39
N LYS A 128 1.23 15.50 -12.58
CA LYS A 128 1.84 15.29 -13.90
C LYS A 128 1.03 14.37 -14.79
N LYS A 129 0.55 13.23 -14.26
CA LYS A 129 -0.07 12.17 -15.07
C LYS A 129 -1.59 12.29 -15.19
N PHE A 130 -2.27 12.79 -14.16
CA PHE A 130 -3.74 12.71 -14.06
C PHE A 130 -4.43 14.07 -13.80
N ASN A 131 -3.65 15.17 -13.73
CA ASN A 131 -4.14 16.48 -13.29
C ASN A 131 -4.95 16.37 -11.98
N ALA A 132 -4.38 15.67 -11.00
CA ALA A 132 -5.03 15.35 -9.73
C ALA A 132 -4.12 15.62 -8.53
N THR A 133 -4.74 15.71 -7.34
CA THR A 133 -4.08 15.81 -6.04
C THR A 133 -4.56 14.74 -5.08
N ALA A 134 -3.88 14.56 -3.95
CA ALA A 134 -4.24 13.58 -2.94
C ALA A 134 -4.07 14.08 -1.51
N HIS A 135 -4.89 13.58 -0.58
CA HIS A 135 -4.80 13.89 0.84
C HIS A 135 -4.95 12.61 1.67
N ILE A 136 -4.08 12.45 2.67
CA ILE A 136 -4.16 11.33 3.62
C ILE A 136 -5.17 11.64 4.72
N ARG A 137 -6.11 10.72 4.92
CA ARG A 137 -7.07 10.66 6.03
C ARG A 137 -6.83 9.38 6.82
N THR A 138 -7.21 9.40 8.09
CA THR A 138 -7.10 8.23 8.97
C THR A 138 -8.47 7.75 9.40
N LYS A 139 -8.65 6.44 9.48
CA LYS A 139 -9.75 5.82 10.23
C LYS A 139 -9.17 5.00 11.36
N ARG A 140 -9.81 5.05 12.52
CA ARG A 140 -9.54 4.14 13.62
C ARG A 140 -10.41 2.90 13.40
N ILE A 141 -9.78 1.74 13.23
CA ILE A 141 -10.49 0.47 13.23
C ILE A 141 -10.60 0.07 14.70
N LEU A 142 -11.81 0.14 15.25
CA LEU A 142 -12.09 -0.48 16.53
C LEU A 142 -12.22 -1.98 16.23
N THR A 143 -11.20 -2.76 16.58
CA THR A 143 -11.34 -4.22 16.61
C THR A 143 -12.41 -4.49 17.65
N VAL A 144 -13.62 -4.88 17.23
CA VAL A 144 -14.57 -5.50 18.15
C VAL A 144 -13.83 -6.70 18.70
N GLY A 145 -13.49 -6.65 20.00
CA GLY A 145 -12.90 -7.78 20.66
C GLY A 145 -13.79 -8.99 20.40
N LYS A 146 -13.20 -10.15 20.12
CA LYS A 146 -13.92 -11.40 20.30
C LYS A 146 -14.38 -11.44 21.76
N SER A 147 -15.65 -11.13 22.01
CA SER A 147 -16.29 -11.29 23.31
C SER A 147 -17.65 -11.95 23.10
N GLU A 148 -17.69 -13.23 23.51
CA GLU A 148 -18.83 -13.90 24.14
C GLU A 148 -19.98 -14.51 23.30
N GLU A 149 -19.74 -15.02 22.08
CA GLU A 149 -20.69 -15.95 21.44
C GLU A 149 -20.21 -17.42 21.38
N ASP A 150 -18.92 -17.69 21.57
CA ASP A 150 -18.36 -19.06 21.50
C ASP A 150 -18.35 -19.82 22.85
N LYS A 151 -19.04 -19.32 23.90
CA LYS A 151 -19.13 -20.02 25.20
C LYS A 151 -20.42 -20.82 25.41
N ASN A 152 -21.41 -20.70 24.51
CA ASN A 152 -22.72 -21.32 24.72
C ASN A 152 -22.92 -22.68 24.05
N THR A 153 -21.91 -23.24 23.36
CA THR A 153 -22.07 -24.51 22.65
C THR A 153 -21.50 -25.74 23.39
N GLU A 154 -20.83 -25.55 24.54
CA GLU A 154 -20.31 -26.68 25.35
C GLU A 154 -21.23 -27.07 26.52
N ASP A 155 -22.18 -26.21 26.92
CA ASP A 155 -23.13 -26.52 28.01
C ASP A 155 -24.47 -27.12 27.52
N GLU A 156 -24.81 -27.01 26.23
CA GLU A 156 -26.02 -27.65 25.67
C GLU A 156 -25.82 -29.15 25.36
N ASN A 157 -24.59 -29.63 25.25
CA ASN A 157 -24.28 -31.04 24.92
C ASN A 157 -24.15 -31.98 26.13
N LYS A 158 -24.38 -31.49 27.36
CA LYS A 158 -24.42 -32.33 28.57
C LYS A 158 -25.82 -32.61 29.11
N ASN A 159 -26.86 -31.93 28.61
CA ASN A 159 -28.24 -32.13 29.08
C ASN A 159 -29.07 -33.08 28.20
N ASN A 160 -28.53 -33.59 27.09
CA ASN A 160 -29.25 -34.51 26.19
C ASN A 160 -28.85 -35.99 26.31
N GLU A 161 -27.87 -36.36 27.16
CA GLU A 161 -27.51 -37.78 27.38
C GLU A 161 -28.25 -38.43 28.57
N ASP A 162 -28.92 -37.64 29.42
CA ASP A 162 -29.64 -38.17 30.61
C ASP A 162 -31.15 -38.42 30.37
N GLN A 163 -31.70 -38.11 29.19
CA GLN A 163 -33.14 -38.33 28.89
C GLN A 163 -33.45 -39.56 28.02
N ASP A 164 -32.47 -40.16 27.34
CA ASP A 164 -32.69 -41.34 26.48
C ASP A 164 -32.50 -42.71 27.18
N ASN A 165 -32.18 -42.72 28.49
CA ASN A 165 -31.94 -43.97 29.24
C ASN A 165 -33.01 -44.33 30.28
N ALA A 166 -34.14 -43.61 30.32
CA ALA A 166 -35.23 -43.89 31.27
C ALA A 166 -36.44 -44.65 30.69
N GLU A 167 -36.49 -44.93 29.37
CA GLU A 167 -37.68 -45.51 28.73
C GLU A 167 -37.54 -46.99 28.30
N VAL A 168 -36.51 -47.71 28.77
CA VAL A 168 -36.34 -49.16 28.50
C VAL A 168 -36.53 -50.03 29.75
N ALA A 169 -36.94 -49.46 30.88
CA ALA A 169 -37.09 -50.17 32.15
C ALA A 169 -38.53 -50.17 32.71
N GLU A 170 -39.56 -50.22 31.87
CA GLU A 170 -40.94 -50.47 32.35
C GLU A 170 -41.82 -51.18 31.28
N SER A 171 -41.30 -52.28 30.74
CA SER A 171 -42.11 -53.28 30.02
C SER A 171 -41.66 -54.70 30.39
N GLY A 172 -41.54 -54.92 31.70
CA GLY A 172 -41.58 -56.23 32.34
C GLY A 172 -42.81 -56.31 33.23
#